data_AF-A0A812QWY9-F1
#
_entry.id   AF-A0A812QWY9-F1
#
_cell.length_a   1.000
_cell.length_b   1.000
_cell.length_c   1.000
_cell.angle_alpha   90.00
_cell.angle_beta   90.00
_cell.angle_gamma   90.00
#
_symmetry.space_group_name_H-M   'P 1'
#
loop_
_entity.id
_entity.type
_entity.pdbx_description
1 polymer ?
#
loop_
_entity_poly.entity_id
_entity_poly.type
_entity_poly.pdbx_seq_one_letter_code
_entity_poly.pdbx_strand_id
1 'polypeptide(L)'
;MKLRFMKLGFLGLLGSLWLCPCLAYKVRQRRELPASQIQTVQELTVALPLLIINMTNCTGLIRDGSLATNVSFHASDYQHDLPFVMDCAAGFYAVLGDFMAAASEGPSPCVPEDLRTYMACIVAASCIVQAAVPAHVSMEVYAMILEQVTRFEEITWPLLRDALLHEEGGNSLAVDALLPEAYICDGSEHDHAFLQFDAKTSRETSLRQLTSMVGTEHAATMSMALDLKAAAAASHQIMNSHAVNASLDETIDKLQQAWHPVCQKLGCDHTNFWDIYLQHHKHALALLETKHAGLLRSDIKLRFHLEQRVQRFMADTQDYSFIEKYARHGQEHHSSHQVFHAYHDSARASMLEFAKSVVGSLSYERAKRLVNLHKLADIEKEAARKERSAERSASSHASGRPSEDEAEEANEKMQLSLLEEVEDEGEGAEAFWDRRRRRRRRRRIFEAVVKVVVQVVETVVEAVTAALACAGQGGNFVSTGYTRSLNGNVAWSIGLAGGSSDIMKDILNGQGPLGWISLGAGFSVGSTTDVWWAGAGFGGSIGCNARYGWRGKSRGSCTMDLTVSTLACGNVPTSSSACPFGRNFAGMTCSSSGGYFVSIMCCSFDLTNGGNTCR
;
A
#
# COMPACT_ATOMS: atom_id res chain seq x y z
N MET A 1 77.24 -8.25 5.83
CA MET A 1 75.77 -8.32 5.70
C MET A 1 75.20 -6.99 6.17
N LYS A 2 74.59 -6.20 5.27
CA LYS A 2 74.20 -4.80 5.49
C LYS A 2 72.92 -4.71 6.34
N LEU A 3 73.00 -4.12 7.54
CA LEU A 3 71.84 -3.64 8.29
C LEU A 3 71.64 -2.14 8.01
N ARG A 4 70.50 -1.79 7.41
CA ARG A 4 70.08 -0.39 7.21
C ARG A 4 69.30 0.07 8.45
N PHE A 5 69.82 1.11 9.09
CA PHE A 5 69.09 2.00 9.99
C PHE A 5 68.06 2.82 9.19
N MET A 6 66.80 2.79 9.59
CA MET A 6 65.80 3.81 9.20
C MET A 6 65.32 4.53 10.46
N LYS A 7 65.61 5.84 10.50
CA LYS A 7 65.15 6.81 11.49
C LYS A 7 63.62 6.98 11.35
N LEU A 8 62.89 6.76 12.45
CA LEU A 8 61.53 7.27 12.61
C LEU A 8 61.58 8.80 12.72
N GLY A 9 60.95 9.48 11.77
CA GLY A 9 60.59 10.89 11.88
C GLY A 9 59.20 11.01 12.50
N PHE A 10 59.14 11.55 13.72
CA PHE A 10 57.94 11.92 14.44
C PHE A 10 57.61 13.36 14.07
N LEU A 11 56.59 13.60 13.22
CA LEU A 11 56.14 14.95 12.86
C LEU A 11 54.62 14.94 12.59
N GLY A 12 53.86 15.53 13.52
CA GLY A 12 52.73 16.41 13.21
C GLY A 12 51.39 15.80 12.81
N LEU A 13 50.73 15.06 13.71
CA LEU A 13 49.27 14.89 13.68
C LEU A 13 48.61 16.04 14.45
N LEU A 14 48.47 17.19 13.79
CA LEU A 14 47.65 18.31 14.27
C LEU A 14 46.47 18.52 13.32
N GLY A 15 45.29 18.08 13.78
CA GLY A 15 44.05 18.85 13.71
C GLY A 15 43.52 19.22 12.33
N SER A 16 42.98 18.24 11.61
CA SER A 16 41.84 18.48 10.72
C SER A 16 40.61 17.79 11.29
N LEU A 17 40.09 18.36 12.39
CA LEU A 17 38.69 18.21 12.76
C LEU A 17 37.89 18.80 11.59
N TRP A 18 37.51 17.94 10.64
CA TRP A 18 36.39 18.23 9.78
C TRP A 18 35.21 18.45 10.69
N LEU A 19 34.82 19.72 10.86
CA LEU A 19 33.50 20.08 11.36
C LEU A 19 32.52 19.34 10.45
N CYS A 20 32.01 18.19 10.90
CA CYS A 20 30.85 17.57 10.28
C CYS A 20 29.80 18.68 10.22
N PRO A 21 29.38 19.14 9.03
CA PRO A 21 28.35 20.14 8.94
C PRO A 21 27.16 19.59 9.71
N CYS A 22 26.72 20.34 10.73
CA CYS A 22 25.52 20.01 11.49
C CYS A 22 24.43 19.63 10.48
N LEU A 23 23.83 18.46 10.66
CA LEU A 23 22.78 17.90 9.81
C LEU A 23 21.57 18.85 9.79
N ALA A 24 21.69 19.90 9.00
CA ALA A 24 20.63 20.83 8.67
C ALA A 24 19.76 20.15 7.61
N TYR A 25 18.44 20.26 7.79
CA TYR A 25 17.46 19.70 6.89
C TYR A 25 17.76 20.17 5.45
N LYS A 26 18.28 19.28 4.58
CA LYS A 26 18.68 19.69 3.24
C LYS A 26 17.43 19.82 2.38
N VAL A 27 17.14 21.05 1.98
CA VAL A 27 15.97 21.38 1.18
C VAL A 27 16.43 21.75 -0.19
N ARG A 28 15.83 21.12 -1.19
CA ARG A 28 16.10 21.46 -2.56
C ARG A 28 15.15 22.53 -3.04
N GLN A 29 15.68 23.41 -3.88
CA GLN A 29 14.85 24.37 -4.59
C GLN A 29 13.87 23.60 -5.48
N ARG A 30 12.57 23.93 -5.36
CA ARG A 30 11.52 23.27 -6.14
C ARG A 30 11.82 23.45 -7.62
N ARG A 31 11.98 22.33 -8.33
CA ARG A 31 12.10 22.35 -9.78
C ARG A 31 10.70 22.36 -10.36
N GLU A 32 10.36 23.40 -11.10
CA GLU A 32 9.10 23.43 -11.85
C GLU A 32 9.14 22.34 -12.92
N LEU A 33 8.09 21.53 -12.96
CA LEU A 33 7.93 20.50 -13.99
C LEU A 33 7.49 21.18 -15.30
N PRO A 34 8.18 20.92 -16.42
CA PRO A 34 7.71 21.36 -17.74
C PRO A 34 6.30 20.86 -18.00
N ALA A 35 5.47 21.68 -18.66
CA ALA A 35 4.09 21.33 -18.96
C ALA A 35 3.96 20.01 -19.75
N SER A 36 4.94 19.70 -20.61
CA SER A 36 5.02 18.44 -21.37
C SER A 36 5.19 17.20 -20.50
N GLN A 37 5.66 17.34 -19.25
CA GLN A 37 5.92 16.22 -18.34
C GLN A 37 4.78 15.99 -17.34
N ILE A 38 3.86 16.94 -17.17
CA ILE A 38 2.78 16.85 -16.16
C ILE A 38 1.96 15.57 -16.32
N GLN A 39 1.53 15.26 -17.55
CA GLN A 39 0.73 14.07 -17.82
C GLN A 39 1.48 12.78 -17.48
N THR A 40 2.77 12.69 -17.82
CA THR A 40 3.58 11.51 -17.53
C THR A 40 3.81 11.35 -16.03
N VAL A 41 3.96 12.44 -15.26
CA VAL A 41 4.04 12.35 -13.79
C VAL A 41 2.71 11.89 -13.18
N GLN A 42 1.58 12.32 -13.73
CA GLN A 42 0.26 11.84 -13.30
C GLN A 42 0.09 10.34 -13.60
N GLU A 43 0.51 9.88 -14.77
CA GLU A 43 0.57 8.44 -15.10
C GLU A 43 1.48 7.68 -14.12
N LEU A 44 2.66 8.22 -13.80
CA LEU A 44 3.61 7.61 -12.87
C LEU A 44 3.04 7.51 -11.46
N THR A 45 2.25 8.51 -11.05
CA THR A 45 1.55 8.55 -9.76
C THR A 45 0.55 7.40 -9.63
N VAL A 46 -0.07 6.96 -10.74
CA VAL A 46 -0.95 5.78 -10.78
C VAL A 46 -0.15 4.48 -10.94
N ALA A 47 0.90 4.48 -11.77
CA ALA A 47 1.69 3.29 -12.05
C ALA A 47 2.45 2.77 -10.81
N LEU A 48 2.91 3.67 -9.93
CA LEU A 48 3.71 3.33 -8.76
C LEU A 48 2.98 2.45 -7.71
N PRO A 49 1.75 2.76 -7.25
CA PRO A 49 1.02 1.86 -6.37
C PRO A 49 0.64 0.54 -7.06
N LEU A 50 0.33 0.56 -8.37
CA LEU A 50 0.05 -0.66 -9.15
C LEU A 50 1.27 -1.58 -9.22
N LEU A 51 2.46 -1.01 -9.38
CA LEU A 51 3.73 -1.74 -9.27
C LEU A 51 3.83 -2.45 -7.92
N ILE A 52 3.64 -1.71 -6.82
CA ILE A 52 3.77 -2.26 -5.46
C ILE A 52 2.77 -3.39 -5.23
N ILE A 53 1.53 -3.24 -5.69
CA ILE A 53 0.50 -4.27 -5.63
C ILE A 53 0.94 -5.51 -6.43
N ASN A 54 1.36 -5.33 -7.68
CA ASN A 54 1.81 -6.43 -8.52
C ASN A 54 2.99 -7.15 -7.88
N MET A 55 4.02 -6.42 -7.46
CA MET A 55 5.22 -6.99 -6.87
C MET A 55 4.96 -7.70 -5.54
N THR A 56 4.08 -7.16 -4.69
CA THR A 56 3.68 -7.83 -3.46
C THR A 56 2.93 -9.14 -3.76
N ASN A 57 2.10 -9.16 -4.80
CA ASN A 57 1.50 -10.42 -5.27
C ASN A 57 2.57 -11.40 -5.79
N CYS A 58 3.56 -10.90 -6.53
CA CYS A 58 4.65 -11.70 -7.04
C CYS A 58 5.43 -12.33 -5.85
N THR A 59 5.68 -11.61 -4.74
CA THR A 59 6.32 -12.18 -3.52
C THR A 59 5.55 -13.32 -2.86
N GLY A 60 4.21 -13.29 -2.89
CA GLY A 60 3.39 -14.38 -2.35
C GLY A 60 3.56 -15.70 -3.12
N LEU A 61 3.87 -15.62 -4.41
CA LEU A 61 4.08 -16.78 -5.28
C LEU A 61 5.48 -17.40 -5.11
N ILE A 62 6.45 -16.65 -4.59
CA ILE A 62 7.87 -17.07 -4.54
C ILE A 62 8.17 -18.17 -3.54
N ARG A 63 7.20 -18.60 -2.75
CA ARG A 63 7.51 -19.55 -1.67
C ARG A 63 6.58 -20.73 -1.54
N ASP A 64 5.44 -20.69 -2.24
CA ASP A 64 4.47 -21.77 -2.09
C ASP A 64 4.85 -23.04 -2.84
N GLY A 65 5.71 -23.01 -3.88
CA GLY A 65 6.21 -24.22 -4.58
C GLY A 65 5.14 -25.20 -5.10
N SER A 66 3.85 -24.87 -4.94
CA SER A 66 2.70 -25.78 -4.92
C SER A 66 1.45 -25.13 -5.50
N LEU A 67 1.56 -24.06 -6.30
CA LEU A 67 0.39 -23.38 -6.84
C LEU A 67 0.26 -23.56 -8.35
N ALA A 68 -0.90 -24.15 -8.72
CA ALA A 68 -1.56 -24.21 -10.02
C ALA A 68 -0.68 -24.28 -11.29
N THR A 69 -0.87 -25.33 -12.08
CA THR A 69 -0.16 -25.71 -13.32
C THR A 69 -0.16 -24.67 -14.47
N ASN A 70 -0.60 -23.43 -14.24
CA ASN A 70 -0.67 -22.35 -15.23
C ASN A 70 0.00 -21.04 -14.79
N VAL A 71 0.63 -20.94 -13.62
CA VAL A 71 1.42 -19.77 -13.23
C VAL A 71 2.90 -20.08 -13.42
N SER A 72 3.61 -19.24 -14.17
CA SER A 72 5.00 -19.47 -14.62
C SER A 72 6.08 -19.17 -13.57
N PHE A 73 5.72 -19.02 -12.29
CA PHE A 73 6.66 -18.72 -11.22
C PHE A 73 7.06 -20.01 -10.49
N HIS A 74 8.35 -20.33 -10.47
CA HIS A 74 8.89 -21.61 -10.03
C HIS A 74 9.67 -21.55 -8.70
N ALA A 75 9.94 -20.37 -8.14
CA ALA A 75 10.54 -20.18 -6.81
C ALA A 75 11.89 -20.90 -6.61
N SER A 76 12.55 -21.16 -7.73
CA SER A 76 13.74 -22.00 -7.83
C SER A 76 14.39 -21.91 -9.21
N ASP A 77 13.85 -21.10 -10.12
CA ASP A 77 14.34 -20.96 -11.47
C ASP A 77 14.42 -19.49 -11.83
N TYR A 78 15.57 -18.90 -11.48
CA TYR A 78 15.89 -17.50 -11.75
C TYR A 78 15.60 -17.08 -13.20
N GLN A 79 15.79 -17.98 -14.18
CA GLN A 79 15.57 -17.65 -15.60
C GLN A 79 14.08 -17.50 -15.96
N HIS A 80 13.18 -18.14 -15.22
CA HIS A 80 11.73 -18.00 -15.39
C HIS A 80 11.14 -16.95 -14.46
N ASP A 81 11.68 -16.85 -13.24
CA ASP A 81 11.18 -15.99 -12.18
C ASP A 81 11.52 -14.51 -12.44
N LEU A 82 12.72 -14.23 -12.96
CA LEU A 82 13.16 -12.86 -13.31
C LEU A 82 12.26 -12.21 -14.39
N PRO A 83 12.00 -12.82 -15.57
CA PRO A 83 11.08 -12.25 -16.55
C PRO A 83 9.68 -12.00 -16.02
N PHE A 84 9.16 -12.87 -15.15
CA PHE A 84 7.85 -12.66 -14.52
C PHE A 84 7.85 -11.43 -13.61
N VAL A 85 8.88 -11.28 -12.77
CA VAL A 85 9.06 -10.09 -11.93
C VAL A 85 9.16 -8.82 -12.78
N MET A 86 9.86 -8.87 -13.91
CA MET A 86 9.95 -7.74 -14.83
C MET A 86 8.63 -7.44 -15.53
N ASP A 87 7.83 -8.45 -15.88
CA ASP A 87 6.48 -8.26 -16.41
C ASP A 87 5.55 -7.62 -15.36
N CYS A 88 5.66 -8.01 -14.08
CA CYS A 88 4.96 -7.35 -12.96
C CYS A 88 5.26 -5.83 -12.92
N ALA A 89 6.42 -5.41 -13.44
CA ALA A 89 6.96 -4.05 -13.39
C ALA A 89 6.92 -3.26 -14.72
N ALA A 90 6.58 -3.92 -15.83
CA ALA A 90 6.77 -3.37 -17.17
C ALA A 90 6.03 -2.04 -17.39
N GLY A 91 4.79 -1.94 -16.89
CA GLY A 91 3.98 -0.72 -16.98
C GLY A 91 4.61 0.48 -16.29
N PHE A 92 5.16 0.26 -15.10
CA PHE A 92 5.87 1.29 -14.34
C PHE A 92 7.13 1.77 -15.09
N TYR A 93 7.95 0.83 -15.56
CA TYR A 93 9.17 1.18 -16.30
C TYR A 93 8.89 1.90 -17.62
N ALA A 94 7.81 1.55 -18.31
CA ALA A 94 7.41 2.25 -19.53
C ALA A 94 7.13 3.74 -19.23
N VAL A 95 6.32 4.03 -18.21
CA VAL A 95 5.97 5.41 -17.84
C VAL A 95 7.18 6.18 -17.28
N LEU A 96 7.99 5.53 -16.43
CA LEU A 96 9.20 6.14 -15.89
C LEU A 96 10.23 6.44 -17.00
N GLY A 97 10.38 5.52 -17.96
CA GLY A 97 11.24 5.67 -19.13
C GLY A 97 10.80 6.84 -20.01
N ASP A 98 9.50 6.99 -20.27
CA ASP A 98 8.94 8.13 -21.01
C ASP A 98 9.27 9.47 -20.31
N PHE A 99 9.18 9.52 -18.97
CA PHE A 99 9.56 10.71 -18.20
C PHE A 99 11.05 11.00 -18.29
N MET A 100 11.91 10.00 -18.05
CA MET A 100 13.36 10.17 -18.03
C MET A 100 13.93 10.52 -19.42
N ALA A 101 13.41 9.91 -20.48
CA ALA A 101 13.77 10.22 -21.86
C ALA A 101 13.45 11.69 -22.23
N ALA A 102 12.36 12.23 -21.69
CA ALA A 102 12.01 13.64 -21.88
C ALA A 102 12.84 14.60 -21.00
N ALA A 103 13.44 14.12 -19.92
CA ALA A 103 14.09 14.95 -18.89
C ALA A 103 15.61 15.03 -19.01
N SER A 104 16.28 14.07 -19.64
CA SER A 104 17.74 13.99 -19.67
C SER A 104 18.32 13.61 -21.03
N GLU A 105 19.47 14.20 -21.37
CA GLU A 105 20.28 13.84 -22.55
C GLU A 105 21.15 12.58 -22.32
N GLY A 106 21.11 11.98 -21.12
CA GLY A 106 21.93 10.84 -20.72
C GLY A 106 21.17 9.51 -20.67
N PRO A 107 21.89 8.38 -20.50
CA PRO A 107 21.26 7.08 -20.31
C PRO A 107 20.41 7.07 -19.04
N SER A 108 19.21 6.49 -19.13
CA SER A 108 18.31 6.32 -18.00
C SER A 108 19.01 5.53 -16.88
N PRO A 109 19.01 6.01 -15.62
CA PRO A 109 19.49 5.22 -14.48
C PRO A 109 18.57 4.02 -14.19
N CYS A 110 17.38 4.00 -14.80
CA CYS A 110 16.39 2.96 -14.65
C CYS A 110 16.34 2.05 -15.86
N VAL A 111 16.96 0.88 -15.72
CA VAL A 111 17.06 -0.13 -16.77
C VAL A 111 16.09 -1.26 -16.42
N PRO A 112 15.05 -1.51 -17.23
CA PRO A 112 14.00 -2.50 -16.90
C PRO A 112 14.52 -3.91 -16.67
N GLU A 113 15.65 -4.29 -17.28
CA GLU A 113 16.24 -5.63 -17.17
C GLU A 113 17.23 -5.77 -16.00
N ASP A 114 17.47 -4.69 -15.25
CA ASP A 114 18.47 -4.68 -14.18
C ASP A 114 17.83 -4.52 -12.79
N LEU A 115 17.66 -5.63 -12.08
CA LEU A 115 17.12 -5.66 -10.71
C LEU A 115 17.93 -4.81 -9.72
N ARG A 116 19.22 -4.56 -9.96
CA ARG A 116 20.05 -3.71 -9.09
C ARG A 116 19.57 -2.27 -9.07
N THR A 117 18.89 -1.84 -10.13
CA THR A 117 18.33 -0.49 -10.25
C THR A 117 16.91 -0.39 -9.70
N TYR A 118 16.27 -1.51 -9.35
CA TYR A 118 14.84 -1.58 -9.14
C TYR A 118 14.33 -0.67 -8.02
N MET A 119 14.91 -0.79 -6.81
CA MET A 119 14.53 0.11 -5.71
C MET A 119 14.95 1.54 -5.95
N ALA A 120 16.12 1.75 -6.57
CA ALA A 120 16.54 3.08 -6.97
C ALA A 120 15.47 3.73 -7.88
N CYS A 121 14.89 2.97 -8.80
CA CYS A 121 13.83 3.46 -9.69
C CYS A 121 12.52 3.78 -8.98
N ILE A 122 12.11 2.94 -8.02
CA ILE A 122 10.94 3.22 -7.18
C ILE A 122 11.15 4.50 -6.37
N VAL A 123 12.33 4.66 -5.77
CA VAL A 123 12.69 5.87 -5.03
C VAL A 123 12.69 7.08 -5.96
N ALA A 124 13.36 7.00 -7.12
CA ALA A 124 13.38 8.06 -8.13
C ALA A 124 11.97 8.47 -8.57
N ALA A 125 11.10 7.50 -8.85
CA ALA A 125 9.71 7.75 -9.21
C ALA A 125 8.96 8.47 -8.08
N SER A 126 9.13 8.04 -6.83
CA SER A 126 8.53 8.73 -5.68
C SER A 126 9.02 10.18 -5.52
N CYS A 127 10.27 10.47 -5.93
CA CYS A 127 10.83 11.82 -5.93
C CYS A 127 10.33 12.67 -7.09
N ILE A 128 10.12 12.06 -8.26
CA ILE A 128 9.47 12.72 -9.41
C ILE A 128 8.04 13.11 -9.03
N VAL A 129 7.28 12.21 -8.39
CA VAL A 129 5.94 12.52 -7.88
C VAL A 129 6.00 13.64 -6.84
N GLN A 130 6.96 13.60 -5.90
CA GLN A 130 7.14 14.67 -4.90
C GLN A 130 7.29 16.06 -5.53
N ALA A 131 8.02 16.17 -6.64
CA ALA A 131 8.21 17.44 -7.35
C ALA A 131 6.90 18.01 -7.91
N ALA A 132 5.89 17.17 -8.17
CA ALA A 132 4.56 17.57 -8.62
C ALA A 132 3.60 17.96 -7.48
N VAL A 133 3.98 17.76 -6.22
CA VAL A 133 3.11 18.00 -5.05
C VAL A 133 3.31 19.43 -4.51
N PRO A 134 2.23 20.18 -4.19
CA PRO A 134 0.81 19.83 -4.30
C PRO A 134 0.16 20.28 -5.63
N ALA A 135 0.96 20.75 -6.60
CA ALA A 135 0.45 21.49 -7.77
C ALA A 135 -0.36 20.61 -8.73
N HIS A 136 0.05 19.36 -8.93
CA HIS A 136 -0.58 18.41 -9.86
C HIS A 136 -0.96 17.09 -9.21
N VAL A 137 -0.44 16.82 -8.01
CA VAL A 137 -0.74 15.66 -7.17
C VAL A 137 -1.03 16.18 -5.78
N SER A 138 -2.15 15.77 -5.17
CA SER A 138 -2.52 16.24 -3.83
C SER A 138 -1.60 15.64 -2.75
N MET A 139 -1.58 16.25 -1.57
CA MET A 139 -0.79 15.73 -0.44
C MET A 139 -1.30 14.37 0.01
N GLU A 140 -2.61 14.13 -0.06
CA GLU A 140 -3.30 12.89 0.30
C GLU A 140 -2.91 11.74 -0.64
N VAL A 141 -2.91 11.99 -1.95
CA VAL A 141 -2.46 11.02 -2.97
C VAL A 141 -0.99 10.67 -2.73
N TYR A 142 -0.17 11.67 -2.43
CA TYR A 142 1.25 11.45 -2.15
C TYR A 142 1.47 10.69 -0.83
N ALA A 143 0.71 10.99 0.22
CA ALA A 143 0.74 10.25 1.49
C ALA A 143 0.45 8.76 1.26
N MET A 144 -0.60 8.45 0.48
CA MET A 144 -0.98 7.09 0.12
C MET A 144 0.17 6.33 -0.58
N ILE A 145 0.82 6.96 -1.55
CA ILE A 145 2.00 6.40 -2.23
C ILE A 145 3.12 6.12 -1.24
N LEU A 146 3.42 7.08 -0.36
CA LEU A 146 4.52 6.95 0.59
C LEU A 146 4.30 5.84 1.61
N GLU A 147 3.07 5.65 2.10
CA GLU A 147 2.74 4.55 3.01
C GLU A 147 3.02 3.19 2.37
N GLN A 148 2.73 3.04 1.07
CA GLN A 148 2.97 1.81 0.31
C GLN A 148 4.44 1.63 -0.05
N VAL A 149 5.08 2.68 -0.59
CA VAL A 149 6.50 2.65 -1.00
C VAL A 149 7.38 2.31 0.20
N THR A 150 7.15 2.94 1.35
CA THR A 150 7.97 2.73 2.55
C THR A 150 7.84 1.29 3.05
N ARG A 151 6.64 0.71 3.05
CA ARG A 151 6.42 -0.70 3.42
C ARG A 151 7.03 -1.65 2.41
N PHE A 152 6.93 -1.34 1.13
CA PHE A 152 7.56 -2.14 0.09
C PHE A 152 9.08 -2.13 0.22
N GLU A 153 9.69 -0.96 0.39
CA GLU A 153 11.13 -0.76 0.57
C GLU A 153 11.69 -1.56 1.75
N GLU A 154 10.98 -1.58 2.86
CA GLU A 154 11.49 -2.14 4.13
C GLU A 154 11.07 -3.59 4.39
N ILE A 155 9.97 -4.06 3.80
CA ILE A 155 9.44 -5.41 4.03
C ILE A 155 9.50 -6.24 2.76
N THR A 156 8.76 -5.84 1.73
CA THR A 156 8.52 -6.68 0.55
C THR A 156 9.78 -6.83 -0.30
N TRP A 157 10.51 -5.75 -0.53
CA TRP A 157 11.69 -5.74 -1.38
C TRP A 157 12.84 -6.58 -0.82
N PRO A 158 13.24 -6.47 0.47
CA PRO A 158 14.27 -7.33 1.02
C PRO A 158 13.93 -8.81 0.87
N LEU A 159 12.67 -9.20 1.13
CA LEU A 159 12.23 -10.59 0.96
C LEU A 159 12.31 -11.07 -0.49
N LEU A 160 11.87 -10.23 -1.44
CA LEU A 160 11.96 -10.53 -2.87
C LEU A 160 13.42 -10.64 -3.33
N ARG A 161 14.23 -9.66 -2.96
CA ARG A 161 15.65 -9.58 -3.34
C ARG A 161 16.42 -10.77 -2.79
N ASP A 162 16.20 -11.13 -1.52
CA ASP A 162 16.88 -12.26 -0.89
C ASP A 162 16.49 -13.60 -1.55
N ALA A 163 15.22 -13.76 -1.95
CA ALA A 163 14.78 -14.93 -2.70
C ALA A 163 15.47 -15.03 -4.08
N LEU A 164 15.49 -13.94 -4.84
CA LEU A 164 16.14 -13.89 -6.16
C LEU A 164 17.66 -14.07 -6.08
N LEU A 165 18.31 -13.51 -5.05
CA LEU A 165 19.73 -13.71 -4.75
C LEU A 165 20.04 -15.19 -4.46
N HIS A 166 19.15 -15.85 -3.70
CA HIS A 166 19.30 -17.27 -3.40
C HIS A 166 19.24 -18.13 -4.66
N GLU A 167 18.34 -17.80 -5.60
CA GLU A 167 18.17 -18.51 -6.88
C GLU A 167 19.32 -18.26 -7.87
N GLU A 168 19.82 -17.03 -7.95
CA GLU A 168 20.92 -16.67 -8.86
C GLU A 168 22.23 -17.40 -8.49
N GLY A 169 22.43 -17.75 -7.21
CA GLY A 169 23.66 -18.37 -6.72
C GLY A 169 24.86 -17.42 -6.70
N GLY A 170 24.63 -16.09 -6.76
CA GLY A 170 25.65 -15.06 -6.85
C GLY A 170 25.35 -13.81 -6.01
N ASN A 171 26.36 -12.94 -5.84
CA ASN A 171 26.25 -11.67 -5.11
C ASN A 171 25.93 -10.48 -6.03
N SER A 172 25.43 -10.71 -7.25
CA SER A 172 25.36 -9.66 -8.27
C SER A 172 24.32 -8.58 -7.91
N LEU A 173 23.26 -8.96 -7.19
CA LEU A 173 22.20 -8.06 -6.73
C LEU A 173 22.48 -7.35 -5.40
N ALA A 174 23.69 -7.48 -4.83
CA ALA A 174 23.99 -6.97 -3.50
C ALA A 174 24.26 -5.44 -3.42
N VAL A 175 24.43 -4.77 -4.56
CA VAL A 175 24.76 -3.34 -4.61
C VAL A 175 23.63 -2.57 -5.27
N ASP A 176 22.94 -1.75 -4.48
CA ASP A 176 21.91 -0.84 -4.99
C ASP A 176 22.54 0.25 -5.85
N ALA A 177 21.92 0.54 -6.99
CA ALA A 177 22.39 1.59 -7.90
C ALA A 177 22.26 2.97 -7.25
N LEU A 178 23.30 3.80 -7.39
CA LEU A 178 23.26 5.19 -6.94
C LEU A 178 22.42 6.04 -7.90
N LEU A 179 21.43 6.76 -7.34
CA LEU A 179 20.63 7.69 -8.13
C LEU A 179 21.40 8.98 -8.44
N PRO A 180 21.28 9.50 -9.68
CA PRO A 180 21.73 10.84 -9.99
C PRO A 180 21.09 11.87 -9.05
N GLU A 181 21.81 12.95 -8.77
CA GLU A 181 21.35 13.94 -7.80
C GLU A 181 19.94 14.42 -8.14
N ALA A 182 19.61 14.63 -9.42
CA ALA A 182 18.31 15.13 -9.89
C ALA A 182 17.09 14.28 -9.47
N TYR A 183 17.28 13.00 -9.10
CA TYR A 183 16.21 12.08 -8.71
C TYR A 183 16.17 11.79 -7.21
N ILE A 184 16.86 12.61 -6.41
CA ILE A 184 16.89 12.53 -4.95
C ILE A 184 15.81 13.46 -4.37
N CYS A 185 14.95 12.91 -3.51
CA CYS A 185 13.85 13.61 -2.82
C CYS A 185 14.36 14.58 -1.76
N ASP A 186 13.56 15.58 -1.38
CA ASP A 186 13.77 16.24 -0.08
C ASP A 186 13.49 15.25 1.05
N GLY A 187 14.27 15.33 2.13
CA GLY A 187 14.12 14.43 3.27
C GLY A 187 14.58 12.99 3.02
N SER A 188 15.33 12.73 1.94
CA SER A 188 15.95 11.42 1.65
C SER A 188 17.32 11.22 2.32
N GLU A 189 17.56 11.87 3.46
CA GLU A 189 18.80 11.66 4.23
C GLU A 189 19.05 10.15 4.32
N HIS A 190 20.16 9.66 3.75
CA HIS A 190 20.46 8.22 3.72
C HIS A 190 20.27 7.66 5.13
N ASP A 191 19.45 6.62 5.29
CA ASP A 191 18.71 6.27 6.52
C ASP A 191 19.53 6.30 7.82
N HIS A 192 20.83 6.04 7.75
CA HIS A 192 21.71 6.11 8.90
C HIS A 192 21.88 7.52 9.48
N ALA A 193 21.88 8.57 8.65
CA ALA A 193 21.98 9.96 9.12
C ALA A 193 20.63 10.48 9.64
N PHE A 194 19.52 9.99 9.08
CA PHE A 194 18.17 10.41 9.45
C PHE A 194 17.87 10.18 10.95
N LEU A 195 18.40 9.08 11.51
CA LEU A 195 18.26 8.73 12.93
C LEU A 195 19.35 9.34 13.83
N GLN A 196 20.40 9.95 13.28
CA GLN A 196 21.48 10.59 14.04
C GLN A 196 21.18 12.07 14.32
N PHE A 197 19.96 12.37 14.74
CA PHE A 197 19.54 13.74 15.04
C PHE A 197 20.05 14.21 16.41
N ASP A 198 21.01 15.15 16.43
CA ASP A 198 21.38 15.85 17.68
C ASP A 198 20.27 16.84 18.05
N ALA A 199 19.42 16.39 18.97
CA ALA A 199 18.21 17.09 19.39
C ALA A 199 18.45 18.48 19.98
N LYS A 200 19.65 18.78 20.52
CA LYS A 200 19.90 20.07 21.17
C LYS A 200 20.41 21.12 20.18
N THR A 201 21.42 20.78 19.40
CA THR A 201 22.11 21.75 18.54
C THR A 201 21.40 21.96 17.19
N SER A 202 20.73 20.93 16.66
CA SER A 202 20.09 20.98 15.35
C SER A 202 18.65 21.55 15.37
N ARG A 203 17.96 21.50 16.52
CA ARG A 203 16.53 21.80 16.60
C ARG A 203 16.19 23.24 16.22
N GLU A 204 16.82 24.23 16.84
CA GLU A 204 16.48 25.64 16.58
C GLU A 204 16.78 26.04 15.13
N THR A 205 17.92 25.58 14.60
CA THR A 205 18.32 25.81 13.21
C THR A 205 17.32 25.16 12.24
N SER A 206 16.97 23.90 12.47
CA SER A 206 15.99 23.18 11.66
C SER A 206 14.61 23.83 11.74
N LEU A 207 14.17 24.27 12.93
CA LEU A 207 12.89 24.94 13.10
C LEU A 207 12.84 26.28 12.37
N ARG A 208 13.90 27.11 12.47
CA ARG A 208 14.00 28.38 11.74
C ARG A 208 13.96 28.14 10.24
N GLN A 209 14.70 27.15 9.75
CA GLN A 209 14.74 26.80 8.34
C GLN A 209 13.36 26.35 7.84
N LEU A 210 12.73 25.38 8.52
CA LEU A 210 11.39 24.92 8.18
C LEU A 210 10.37 26.08 8.23
N THR A 211 10.42 26.91 9.27
CA THR A 211 9.53 28.07 9.42
C THR A 211 9.68 29.07 8.28
N SER A 212 10.91 29.29 7.80
CA SER A 212 11.16 30.18 6.66
C SER A 212 10.59 29.66 5.34
N MET A 213 10.39 28.35 5.23
CA MET A 213 9.93 27.71 4.00
C MET A 213 8.43 27.47 3.96
N VAL A 214 7.86 27.03 5.09
CA VAL A 214 6.44 26.69 5.20
C VAL A 214 5.62 27.88 5.68
N GLY A 215 6.24 28.83 6.38
CA GLY A 215 5.58 29.98 6.98
C GLY A 215 5.25 29.80 8.45
N THR A 216 5.02 30.91 9.15
CA THR A 216 4.81 30.93 10.61
C THR A 216 3.47 30.32 11.04
N GLU A 217 2.50 30.23 10.13
CA GLU A 217 1.17 29.66 10.39
C GLU A 217 1.22 28.17 10.77
N HIS A 218 2.22 27.45 10.29
CA HIS A 218 2.43 26.02 10.57
C HIS A 218 3.58 25.76 11.57
N ALA A 219 4.05 26.78 12.29
CA ALA A 219 5.20 26.64 13.21
C ALA A 219 5.00 25.57 14.29
N ALA A 220 3.76 25.41 14.80
CA ALA A 220 3.43 24.37 15.76
C ALA A 220 3.58 22.96 15.16
N THR A 221 3.10 22.76 13.94
CA THR A 221 3.24 21.50 13.18
C THR A 221 4.72 21.19 12.96
N MET A 222 5.51 22.15 12.50
CA MET A 222 6.95 21.93 12.28
C MET A 222 7.72 21.64 13.57
N SER A 223 7.39 22.34 14.66
CA SER A 223 7.97 22.03 15.97
C SER A 223 7.61 20.60 16.41
N MET A 224 6.37 20.16 16.19
CA MET A 224 5.95 18.80 16.51
C MET A 224 6.70 17.75 15.67
N ALA A 225 6.91 18.00 14.37
CA ALA A 225 7.68 17.08 13.52
C ALA A 225 9.11 16.87 14.04
N LEU A 226 9.75 17.93 14.52
CA LEU A 226 11.07 17.86 15.16
C LEU A 226 11.04 17.15 16.52
N ASP A 227 9.98 17.37 17.31
CA ASP A 227 9.75 16.66 18.57
C ASP A 227 9.61 15.14 18.34
N LEU A 228 8.82 14.75 17.35
CA LEU A 228 8.62 13.36 16.93
C LEU A 228 9.93 12.73 16.44
N LYS A 229 10.69 13.43 15.58
CA LYS A 229 12.02 12.97 15.11
C LYS A 229 12.97 12.72 16.28
N ALA A 230 13.00 13.63 17.26
CA ALA A 230 13.83 13.47 18.45
C ALA A 230 13.39 12.28 19.33
N ALA A 231 12.10 12.11 19.58
CA ALA A 231 11.57 11.01 20.39
C ALA A 231 11.80 9.63 19.73
N ALA A 232 11.61 9.54 18.41
CA ALA A 232 11.88 8.34 17.65
C ALA A 232 13.39 8.01 17.62
N ALA A 233 14.26 8.99 17.39
CA ALA A 233 15.71 8.79 17.45
C ALA A 233 16.16 8.30 18.84
N ALA A 234 15.65 8.91 19.91
CA ALA A 234 15.89 8.47 21.28
C ALA A 234 15.41 7.03 21.51
N SER A 235 14.23 6.66 20.97
CA SER A 235 13.68 5.31 21.08
C SER A 235 14.57 4.26 20.40
N HIS A 236 15.06 4.56 19.19
CA HIS A 236 16.04 3.72 18.51
C HIS A 236 17.32 3.55 19.35
N GLN A 237 17.86 4.64 19.90
CA GLN A 237 19.05 4.58 20.75
C GLN A 237 18.81 3.74 22.02
N ILE A 238 17.68 3.94 22.70
CA ILE A 238 17.31 3.20 23.91
C ILE A 238 17.24 1.70 23.60
N MET A 239 16.50 1.29 22.56
CA MET A 239 16.38 -0.11 22.17
C MET A 239 17.71 -0.72 21.67
N ASN A 240 18.54 0.05 20.97
CA ASN A 240 19.87 -0.41 20.53
C ASN A 240 20.86 -0.57 21.69
N SER A 241 20.67 0.18 22.78
CA SER A 241 21.51 0.10 23.97
C SER A 241 21.13 -1.03 24.94
N HIS A 242 20.00 -1.70 24.69
CA HIS A 242 19.53 -2.81 25.53
C HIS A 242 20.46 -4.02 25.36
N ALA A 243 21.21 -4.34 26.41
CA ALA A 243 22.05 -5.53 26.46
C ALA A 243 21.22 -6.77 26.89
N VAL A 244 21.70 -7.97 26.59
CA VAL A 244 21.04 -9.26 26.94
C VAL A 244 20.71 -9.38 28.44
N ASN A 245 21.43 -8.67 29.32
CA ASN A 245 21.22 -8.67 30.78
C ASN A 245 20.67 -7.34 31.32
N ALA A 246 20.24 -6.42 30.44
CA ALA A 246 19.66 -5.16 30.86
C ALA A 246 18.22 -5.37 31.35
N SER A 247 17.77 -4.55 32.30
CA SER A 247 16.39 -4.60 32.78
C SER A 247 15.45 -4.04 31.72
N LEU A 248 14.45 -4.84 31.32
CA LEU A 248 13.43 -4.39 30.38
C LEU A 248 12.56 -3.27 30.94
N ASP A 249 12.32 -3.27 32.26
CA ASP A 249 11.59 -2.19 32.94
C ASP A 249 12.33 -0.86 32.82
N GLU A 250 13.65 -0.86 32.99
CA GLU A 250 14.46 0.35 32.80
C GLU A 250 14.42 0.82 31.33
N THR A 251 14.41 -0.10 30.37
CA THR A 251 14.23 0.22 28.95
C THR A 251 12.87 0.83 28.68
N ILE A 252 11.79 0.27 29.24
CA ILE A 252 10.42 0.79 29.10
C ILE A 252 10.31 2.18 29.73
N ASP A 253 10.82 2.38 30.94
CA ASP A 253 10.78 3.68 31.63
C ASP A 253 11.47 4.77 30.79
N LYS A 254 12.61 4.44 30.18
CA LYS A 254 13.32 5.37 29.27
C LYS A 254 12.50 5.68 28.02
N LEU A 255 11.81 4.70 27.43
CA LEU A 255 10.93 4.91 26.28
C LEU A 255 9.75 5.82 26.66
N GLN A 256 9.09 5.54 27.79
CA GLN A 256 8.00 6.37 28.31
C GLN A 256 8.46 7.81 28.53
N GLN A 257 9.64 8.02 29.13
CA GLN A 257 10.22 9.35 29.32
C GLN A 257 10.49 10.08 27.99
N ALA A 258 10.97 9.37 26.97
CA ALA A 258 11.21 9.94 25.65
C ALA A 258 9.92 10.42 24.97
N TRP A 259 8.82 9.69 25.13
CA TRP A 259 7.54 10.00 24.49
C TRP A 259 6.62 10.92 25.29
N HIS A 260 6.81 11.03 26.61
CA HIS A 260 5.95 11.82 27.48
C HIS A 260 5.70 13.26 26.99
N PRO A 261 6.72 14.06 26.61
CA PRO A 261 6.50 15.44 26.18
C PRO A 261 5.74 15.55 24.85
N VAL A 262 5.92 14.57 23.95
CA VAL A 262 5.22 14.50 22.66
C VAL A 262 3.76 14.15 22.88
N CYS A 263 3.51 13.15 23.72
CA CYS A 263 2.16 12.69 24.01
C CYS A 263 1.33 13.68 24.81
N GLN A 264 1.93 14.49 25.68
CA GLN A 264 1.22 15.62 26.31
C GLN A 264 0.64 16.58 25.27
N LYS A 265 1.33 16.79 24.14
CA LYS A 265 0.88 17.68 23.06
C LYS A 265 -0.11 17.00 22.11
N LEU A 266 0.10 15.72 21.77
CA LEU A 266 -0.77 14.99 20.84
C LEU A 266 -2.06 14.47 21.50
N GLY A 267 -2.03 14.22 22.81
CA GLY A 267 -3.09 13.57 23.57
C GLY A 267 -3.02 12.03 23.52
N CYS A 268 -1.82 11.44 23.47
CA CYS A 268 -1.62 9.99 23.58
C CYS A 268 -1.28 9.51 24.99
N ASP A 269 -1.49 8.23 25.23
CA ASP A 269 -0.88 7.45 26.30
C ASP A 269 0.57 7.12 25.94
N HIS A 270 1.52 7.89 26.50
CA HIS A 270 2.96 7.64 26.38
C HIS A 270 3.43 6.30 26.96
N THR A 271 2.58 5.59 27.71
CA THR A 271 2.86 4.24 28.22
C THR A 271 2.43 3.13 27.27
N ASN A 272 1.75 3.47 26.17
CA ASN A 272 1.31 2.52 25.15
C ASN A 272 1.84 2.91 23.75
N PHE A 273 2.73 2.10 23.20
CA PHE A 273 3.29 2.27 21.87
C PHE A 273 2.23 2.37 20.77
N TRP A 274 1.18 1.56 20.83
CA TRP A 274 0.16 1.60 19.78
C TRP A 274 -0.64 2.89 19.79
N ASP A 275 -0.87 3.48 20.96
CA ASP A 275 -1.53 4.78 21.05
C ASP A 275 -0.62 5.90 20.52
N ILE A 276 0.69 5.82 20.79
CA ILE A 276 1.70 6.70 20.16
C ILE A 276 1.66 6.57 18.63
N TYR A 277 1.74 5.34 18.11
CA TYR A 277 1.74 5.05 16.68
C TYR A 277 0.47 5.58 15.98
N LEU A 278 -0.70 5.35 16.58
CA LEU A 278 -1.96 5.84 16.03
C LEU A 278 -2.07 7.36 16.09
N GLN A 279 -1.73 7.99 17.21
CA GLN A 279 -1.78 9.46 17.33
C GLN A 279 -0.75 10.15 16.45
N HIS A 280 0.32 9.47 16.03
CA HIS A 280 1.24 9.99 15.03
C HIS A 280 0.52 10.30 13.68
N HIS A 281 -0.53 9.57 13.32
CA HIS A 281 -1.32 9.88 12.12
C HIS A 281 -2.09 11.20 12.22
N LYS A 282 -2.41 11.67 13.45
CA LYS A 282 -2.96 13.01 13.68
C LYS A 282 -1.99 14.09 13.22
N HIS A 283 -0.70 13.86 13.47
CA HIS A 283 0.34 14.77 13.02
C HIS A 283 0.51 14.71 11.50
N ALA A 284 0.44 13.52 10.91
CA ALA A 284 0.45 13.36 9.45
C ALA A 284 -0.68 14.15 8.78
N LEU A 285 -1.90 14.12 9.34
CA LEU A 285 -3.02 14.96 8.87
C LEU A 285 -2.69 16.46 8.93
N ALA A 286 -2.10 16.94 10.03
CA ALA A 286 -1.66 18.33 10.13
C ALA A 286 -0.53 18.68 9.14
N LEU A 287 0.31 17.70 8.75
CA LEU A 287 1.35 17.87 7.74
C LEU A 287 0.78 18.01 6.32
N LEU A 288 -0.36 17.38 6.02
CA LEU A 288 -1.04 17.57 4.73
C LEU A 288 -1.38 19.06 4.50
N GLU A 289 -1.79 19.76 5.55
CA GLU A 289 -2.16 21.19 5.48
C GLU A 289 -0.96 22.08 5.16
N THR A 290 0.26 21.68 5.54
CA THR A 290 1.49 22.46 5.30
C THR A 290 1.90 22.51 3.83
N LYS A 291 1.36 21.61 2.99
CA LYS A 291 1.75 21.45 1.58
C LYS A 291 3.25 21.18 1.36
N HIS A 292 3.96 20.75 2.41
CA HIS A 292 5.40 20.47 2.37
C HIS A 292 5.66 18.96 2.26
N ALA A 293 5.69 18.47 1.02
CA ALA A 293 5.81 17.05 0.70
C ALA A 293 7.02 16.35 1.33
N GLY A 294 8.18 17.01 1.40
CA GLY A 294 9.38 16.45 2.04
C GLY A 294 9.24 16.23 3.54
N LEU A 295 8.40 17.02 4.23
CA LEU A 295 8.19 16.90 5.68
C LEU A 295 7.23 15.74 5.96
N LEU A 296 6.16 15.63 5.17
CA LEU A 296 5.27 14.47 5.16
C LEU A 296 6.03 13.17 4.88
N ARG A 297 6.94 13.16 3.88
CA ARG A 297 7.78 12.00 3.57
C ARG A 297 8.63 11.58 4.76
N SER A 298 9.34 12.52 5.36
CA SER A 298 10.16 12.23 6.54
C SER A 298 9.32 11.71 7.71
N ASP A 299 8.12 12.25 7.93
CA ASP A 299 7.22 11.80 9.00
C ASP A 299 6.71 10.37 8.81
N ILE A 300 6.24 10.03 7.60
CA ILE A 300 5.76 8.68 7.28
C ILE A 300 6.90 7.66 7.44
N LYS A 301 8.09 7.96 6.89
CA LYS A 301 9.27 7.09 7.05
C LYS A 301 9.63 6.92 8.52
N LEU A 302 9.69 8.01 9.29
CA LEU A 302 10.01 7.96 10.72
C LEU A 302 9.03 7.07 11.49
N ARG A 303 7.72 7.24 11.26
CA ARG A 303 6.67 6.43 11.89
C ARG A 303 6.88 4.95 11.61
N PHE A 304 7.14 4.61 10.35
CA PHE A 304 7.31 3.24 9.93
C PHE A 304 8.62 2.61 10.46
N HIS A 305 9.75 3.32 10.43
CA HIS A 305 11.00 2.80 11.01
C HIS A 305 10.90 2.60 12.52
N LEU A 306 10.20 3.48 13.23
CA LEU A 306 9.93 3.31 14.66
C LEU A 306 9.11 2.05 14.90
N GLU A 307 8.04 1.84 14.12
CA GLU A 307 7.23 0.63 14.15
C GLU A 307 8.10 -0.62 13.94
N GLN A 308 8.89 -0.67 12.86
CA GLN A 308 9.81 -1.76 12.57
C GLN A 308 10.82 -1.99 13.69
N ARG A 309 11.33 -0.91 14.31
CA ARG A 309 12.33 -1.04 15.37
C ARG A 309 11.75 -1.63 16.63
N VAL A 310 10.57 -1.17 17.05
CA VAL A 310 9.84 -1.72 18.21
C VAL A 310 9.52 -3.19 17.97
N GLN A 311 9.11 -3.53 16.76
CA GLN A 311 8.85 -4.90 16.33
C GLN A 311 10.09 -5.80 16.38
N ARG A 312 11.21 -5.39 15.79
CA ARG A 312 12.48 -6.12 15.90
C ARG A 312 12.94 -6.24 17.35
N PHE A 313 12.75 -5.20 18.16
CA PHE A 313 13.10 -5.25 19.58
C PHE A 313 12.30 -6.32 20.35
N MET A 314 11.00 -6.44 20.07
CA MET A 314 10.17 -7.52 20.63
C MET A 314 10.68 -8.90 20.19
N ALA A 315 11.03 -9.05 18.91
CA ALA A 315 11.57 -10.28 18.36
C ALA A 315 12.93 -10.68 18.97
N ASP A 316 13.83 -9.71 19.14
CA ASP A 316 15.19 -9.92 19.65
C ASP A 316 15.18 -10.28 21.15
N THR A 317 14.30 -9.66 21.93
CA THR A 317 14.22 -9.88 23.39
C THR A 317 13.45 -11.15 23.75
N GLN A 318 12.48 -11.55 22.92
CA GLN A 318 11.55 -12.66 23.20
C GLN A 318 10.83 -12.54 24.56
N ASP A 319 10.77 -11.33 25.13
CA ASP A 319 10.18 -11.07 26.44
C ASP A 319 8.80 -10.43 26.29
N TYR A 320 7.77 -11.20 26.66
CA TYR A 320 6.37 -10.78 26.58
C TYR A 320 6.04 -9.59 27.48
N SER A 321 6.83 -9.35 28.53
CA SER A 321 6.57 -8.23 29.44
C SER A 321 6.70 -6.88 28.73
N PHE A 322 7.46 -6.79 27.63
CA PHE A 322 7.47 -5.58 26.80
C PHE A 322 6.12 -5.34 26.14
N ILE A 323 5.48 -6.39 25.63
CA ILE A 323 4.16 -6.29 25.00
C ILE A 323 3.10 -5.95 26.05
N GLU A 324 3.12 -6.63 27.19
CA GLU A 324 2.17 -6.44 28.28
C GLU A 324 2.27 -5.05 28.94
N LYS A 325 3.48 -4.48 29.00
CA LYS A 325 3.71 -3.19 29.69
C LYS A 325 3.72 -1.99 28.76
N TYR A 326 4.17 -2.16 27.52
CA TYR A 326 4.43 -1.03 26.60
C TYR A 326 3.74 -1.17 25.24
N ALA A 327 3.67 -2.34 24.61
CA ALA A 327 3.00 -2.52 23.30
C ALA A 327 1.58 -3.12 23.41
N ARG A 328 0.74 -2.52 24.27
CA ARG A 328 -0.58 -3.03 24.66
C ARG A 328 -1.64 -2.79 23.60
N HIS A 329 -1.84 -3.76 22.73
CA HIS A 329 -2.87 -3.68 21.69
C HIS A 329 -4.29 -3.77 22.29
N GLY A 330 -5.25 -3.03 21.72
CA GLY A 330 -6.65 -3.03 22.14
C GLY A 330 -6.95 -2.18 23.38
N GLN A 331 -5.92 -1.52 23.95
CA GLN A 331 -6.04 -0.56 25.05
C GLN A 331 -5.77 0.88 24.58
N GLU A 332 -5.79 1.13 23.27
CA GLU A 332 -5.60 2.45 22.70
C GLU A 332 -6.86 3.31 22.89
N HIS A 333 -6.70 4.63 22.86
CA HIS A 333 -7.87 5.51 22.91
C HIS A 333 -8.70 5.35 21.63
N HIS A 334 -10.03 5.32 21.77
CA HIS A 334 -10.94 5.22 20.64
C HIS A 334 -10.72 6.34 19.60
N SER A 335 -10.37 7.55 20.04
CA SER A 335 -10.02 8.66 19.17
C SER A 335 -8.79 8.39 18.31
N SER A 336 -7.83 7.61 18.79
CA SER A 336 -6.61 7.24 18.06
C SER A 336 -6.95 6.36 16.85
N HIS A 337 -7.86 5.40 17.03
CA HIS A 337 -8.38 4.56 15.95
C HIS A 337 -9.12 5.38 14.90
N GLN A 338 -9.99 6.30 15.32
CA GLN A 338 -10.72 7.19 14.40
C GLN A 338 -9.77 8.01 13.53
N VAL A 339 -8.71 8.57 14.12
CA VAL A 339 -7.70 9.35 13.40
C VAL A 339 -6.98 8.48 12.35
N PHE A 340 -6.55 7.28 12.74
CA PHE A 340 -5.87 6.35 11.85
C PHE A 340 -6.73 5.99 10.63
N HIS A 341 -7.98 5.59 10.85
CA HIS A 341 -8.90 5.28 9.76
C HIS A 341 -9.20 6.51 8.90
N ALA A 342 -9.47 7.68 9.51
CA ALA A 342 -9.74 8.90 8.76
C ALA A 342 -8.58 9.30 7.83
N TYR A 343 -7.33 9.16 8.30
CA TYR A 343 -6.13 9.40 7.48
C TYR A 343 -6.08 8.46 6.27
N HIS A 344 -6.17 7.15 6.50
CA HIS A 344 -6.09 6.17 5.43
C HIS A 344 -7.29 6.22 4.46
N ASP A 345 -8.50 6.43 4.96
CA ASP A 345 -9.70 6.55 4.14
C ASP A 345 -9.67 7.80 3.25
N SER A 346 -9.21 8.93 3.79
CA SER A 346 -9.04 10.18 3.04
C SER A 346 -7.97 10.04 1.94
N ALA A 347 -6.81 9.48 2.29
CA ALA A 347 -5.72 9.23 1.35
C ALA A 347 -6.13 8.28 0.22
N ARG A 348 -6.84 7.19 0.56
CA ARG A 348 -7.35 6.21 -0.40
C ARG A 348 -8.43 6.81 -1.32
N ALA A 349 -9.40 7.53 -0.76
CA ALA A 349 -10.45 8.18 -1.55
C ALA A 349 -9.84 9.16 -2.57
N SER A 350 -8.87 9.97 -2.15
CA SER A 350 -8.16 10.91 -3.01
C SER A 350 -7.39 10.20 -4.13
N MET A 351 -6.70 9.08 -3.82
CA MET A 351 -6.02 8.27 -4.84
C MET A 351 -6.99 7.68 -5.85
N LEU A 352 -8.15 7.17 -5.43
CA LEU A 352 -9.14 6.57 -6.33
C LEU A 352 -9.73 7.61 -7.29
N GLU A 353 -10.07 8.80 -6.78
CA GLU A 353 -10.54 9.90 -7.61
C GLU A 353 -9.48 10.35 -8.61
N PHE A 354 -8.24 10.52 -8.13
CA PHE A 354 -7.09 10.87 -8.96
C PHE A 354 -6.86 9.84 -10.07
N ALA A 355 -6.78 8.54 -9.73
CA ALA A 355 -6.55 7.47 -10.68
C ALA A 355 -7.67 7.38 -11.72
N LYS A 356 -8.94 7.49 -11.30
CA LYS A 356 -10.09 7.52 -12.22
C LYS A 356 -9.99 8.67 -13.23
N SER A 357 -9.64 9.87 -12.75
CA SER A 357 -9.48 11.05 -13.61
C SER A 357 -8.32 10.89 -14.59
N VAL A 358 -7.15 10.45 -14.10
CA VAL A 358 -5.95 10.30 -14.94
C VAL A 358 -6.19 9.22 -15.99
N VAL A 359 -6.55 8.00 -15.59
CA VAL A 359 -6.72 6.87 -16.52
C VAL A 359 -7.83 7.14 -17.53
N GLY A 360 -8.94 7.75 -17.11
CA GLY A 360 -10.05 8.12 -18.00
C GLY A 360 -9.70 9.18 -19.05
N SER A 361 -8.61 9.94 -18.84
CA SER A 361 -8.11 10.94 -19.79
C SER A 361 -7.10 10.37 -20.81
N LEU A 362 -6.62 9.14 -20.61
CA LEU A 362 -5.60 8.53 -21.46
C LEU A 362 -6.19 7.89 -22.72
N SER A 363 -5.35 7.77 -23.74
CA SER A 363 -5.65 6.85 -24.84
C SER A 363 -5.62 5.42 -24.33
N TYR A 364 -6.40 4.53 -24.96
CA TYR A 364 -6.44 3.11 -24.60
C TYR A 364 -5.03 2.49 -24.52
N GLU A 365 -4.18 2.74 -25.51
CA GLU A 365 -2.82 2.20 -25.55
C GLU A 365 -1.91 2.68 -24.41
N ARG A 366 -2.17 3.87 -23.84
CA ARG A 366 -1.45 4.36 -22.65
C ARG A 366 -2.06 3.78 -21.38
N ALA A 367 -3.38 3.79 -21.26
CA ALA A 367 -4.10 3.23 -20.12
C ALA A 367 -3.77 1.74 -19.93
N LYS A 368 -3.75 0.98 -21.02
CA LYS A 368 -3.44 -0.46 -21.05
C LYS A 368 -2.05 -0.78 -20.48
N ARG A 369 -1.07 0.12 -20.63
CA ARG A 369 0.28 -0.09 -20.09
C ARG A 369 0.32 0.00 -18.57
N LEU A 370 -0.64 0.69 -17.94
CA LEU A 370 -0.67 0.84 -16.47
C LEU A 370 -1.11 -0.44 -15.76
N VAL A 371 -1.84 -1.32 -16.45
CA VAL A 371 -2.38 -2.56 -15.88
C VAL A 371 -1.53 -3.77 -16.26
N ASN A 372 -1.51 -4.76 -15.37
CA ASN A 372 -0.93 -6.06 -15.71
C ASN A 372 -1.77 -6.70 -16.84
N LEU A 373 -1.11 -7.01 -17.98
CA LEU A 373 -1.79 -7.48 -19.19
C LEU A 373 -2.51 -8.82 -19.00
N HIS A 374 -1.98 -9.70 -18.14
CA HIS A 374 -2.63 -10.96 -17.80
C HIS A 374 -3.95 -10.71 -17.04
N LYS A 375 -3.93 -9.81 -16.05
CA LYS A 375 -5.14 -9.42 -15.31
C LYS A 375 -6.15 -8.72 -16.22
N LEU A 376 -5.70 -7.84 -17.11
CA LEU A 376 -6.58 -7.16 -18.05
C LEU A 376 -7.30 -8.17 -18.96
N ALA A 377 -6.59 -9.18 -19.48
CA ALA A 377 -7.20 -10.20 -20.32
C ALA A 377 -8.29 -11.00 -19.57
N ASP A 378 -8.14 -11.22 -18.27
CA ASP A 378 -9.15 -11.89 -17.46
C ASP A 378 -10.37 -11.00 -17.20
N ILE A 379 -10.16 -9.70 -16.98
CA ILE A 379 -11.25 -8.72 -16.88
C ILE A 379 -12.02 -8.60 -18.21
N GLU A 380 -11.32 -8.54 -19.34
CA GLU A 380 -11.94 -8.52 -20.67
C GLU A 380 -12.78 -9.79 -20.92
N LYS A 381 -12.28 -10.97 -20.51
CA LYS A 381 -13.05 -12.23 -20.59
C LYS A 381 -14.30 -12.18 -19.71
N GLU A 382 -14.20 -11.63 -18.50
CA GLU A 382 -15.33 -11.52 -17.58
C GLU A 382 -16.38 -10.52 -18.10
N ALA A 383 -15.95 -9.37 -18.61
CA ALA A 383 -16.82 -8.39 -19.24
C ALA A 383 -17.57 -8.99 -20.43
N ALA A 384 -16.88 -9.73 -21.31
CA ALA A 384 -17.49 -10.43 -22.43
C ALA A 384 -18.48 -11.53 -21.98
N ARG A 385 -18.24 -12.19 -20.83
CA ARG A 385 -19.19 -13.15 -20.24
C ARG A 385 -20.45 -12.45 -19.71
N LYS A 386 -20.30 -11.30 -19.04
CA LYS A 386 -21.42 -10.49 -18.52
C LYS A 386 -22.29 -9.97 -19.67
N GLU A 387 -21.69 -9.46 -20.73
CA GLU A 387 -22.39 -8.98 -21.93
C GLU A 387 -23.20 -10.10 -22.60
N ARG A 388 -22.58 -11.27 -22.85
CA ARG A 388 -23.29 -12.45 -23.40
C ARG A 388 -24.43 -12.93 -22.50
N SER A 389 -24.28 -12.78 -21.18
CA SER A 389 -25.33 -13.16 -20.23
C SER A 389 -26.49 -12.18 -20.27
N ALA A 390 -26.21 -10.88 -20.36
CA ALA A 390 -27.22 -9.83 -20.54
C ALA A 390 -27.98 -9.97 -21.87
N GLU A 391 -27.28 -10.27 -22.98
CA GLU A 391 -27.90 -10.52 -24.29
C GLU A 391 -28.82 -11.74 -24.26
N ARG A 392 -28.43 -12.82 -23.58
CA ARG A 392 -29.29 -14.01 -23.39
C ARG A 392 -30.54 -13.68 -22.58
N SER A 393 -30.39 -12.91 -21.50
CA SER A 393 -31.53 -12.45 -20.70
C SER A 393 -32.48 -11.56 -21.53
N ALA A 394 -31.94 -10.61 -22.30
CA ALA A 394 -32.74 -9.76 -23.18
C ALA A 394 -33.45 -10.56 -24.30
N SER A 395 -32.76 -11.50 -24.94
CA SER A 395 -33.34 -12.38 -25.96
C SER A 395 -34.43 -13.28 -25.40
N SER A 396 -34.30 -13.74 -24.14
CA SER A 396 -35.33 -14.57 -23.50
C SER A 396 -36.61 -13.78 -23.19
N HIS A 397 -36.50 -12.47 -22.97
CA HIS A 397 -37.65 -11.58 -22.81
C HIS A 397 -38.29 -11.19 -24.15
N ALA A 398 -37.48 -11.02 -25.20
CA ALA A 398 -37.99 -10.72 -26.55
C ALA A 398 -38.72 -11.90 -27.23
N SER A 399 -38.53 -13.13 -26.75
CA SER A 399 -39.32 -14.30 -27.21
C SER A 399 -40.68 -14.46 -26.52
N GLY A 400 -41.00 -13.60 -25.54
CA GLY A 400 -42.38 -13.43 -25.09
C GLY A 400 -43.19 -12.83 -26.23
N ARG A 401 -44.07 -13.61 -26.87
CA ARG A 401 -44.99 -13.12 -27.90
C ARG A 401 -45.64 -11.82 -27.39
N PRO A 402 -45.46 -10.67 -28.07
CA PRO A 402 -46.25 -9.50 -27.76
C PRO A 402 -47.73 -9.89 -27.88
N SER A 403 -48.53 -9.57 -26.88
CA SER A 403 -49.98 -9.65 -27.02
C SER A 403 -50.38 -8.83 -28.24
N GLU A 404 -51.33 -9.33 -29.02
CA GLU A 404 -51.75 -8.76 -30.32
C GLU A 404 -52.11 -7.26 -30.23
N ASP A 405 -52.42 -6.77 -29.02
CA ASP A 405 -52.79 -5.39 -28.73
C ASP A 405 -51.63 -4.36 -28.82
N GLU A 406 -50.36 -4.76 -28.68
CA GLU A 406 -49.22 -3.81 -28.71
C GLU A 406 -48.61 -3.60 -30.12
N ALA A 407 -48.95 -4.46 -31.08
CA ALA A 407 -48.40 -4.41 -32.44
C ALA A 407 -49.06 -3.33 -33.33
N GLU A 408 -50.29 -2.92 -33.04
CA GLU A 408 -50.99 -1.88 -33.82
C GLU A 408 -50.44 -0.48 -33.54
N GLU A 409 -50.05 -0.16 -32.30
CA GLU A 409 -49.61 1.21 -31.93
C GLU A 409 -48.20 1.57 -32.46
N ALA A 410 -47.34 0.56 -32.66
CA ALA A 410 -45.98 0.78 -33.16
C ALA A 410 -45.93 1.05 -34.67
N ASN A 411 -46.89 0.51 -35.43
CA ASN A 411 -46.93 0.68 -36.89
C ASN A 411 -47.42 2.08 -37.30
N GLU A 412 -48.28 2.70 -36.51
CA GLU A 412 -48.80 4.06 -36.77
C GLU A 412 -47.73 5.15 -36.60
N LYS A 413 -46.83 5.02 -35.61
CA LYS A 413 -45.75 6.01 -35.38
C LYS A 413 -44.64 5.96 -36.43
N MET A 414 -44.42 4.82 -37.09
CA MET A 414 -43.36 4.68 -38.09
C MET A 414 -43.76 5.30 -39.44
N GLN A 415 -45.04 5.30 -39.81
CA GLN A 415 -45.50 5.94 -41.04
C GLN A 415 -45.49 7.48 -40.97
N LEU A 416 -45.65 8.08 -39.79
CA LEU A 416 -45.70 9.55 -39.67
C LEU A 416 -44.32 10.24 -39.82
N SER A 417 -43.22 9.53 -39.58
CA SER A 417 -41.87 10.12 -39.70
C SER A 417 -41.30 10.12 -41.14
N LEU A 418 -41.97 9.47 -42.09
CA LEU A 418 -41.45 9.29 -43.45
C LEU A 418 -41.97 10.32 -44.46
N LEU A 419 -42.87 11.22 -44.06
CA LEU A 419 -43.59 12.14 -44.95
C LEU A 419 -43.10 13.60 -44.94
N GLU A 420 -42.02 13.94 -44.24
CA GLU A 420 -41.60 15.35 -44.05
C GLU A 420 -40.29 15.79 -44.73
N GLU A 421 -39.72 15.02 -45.67
CA GLU A 421 -38.54 15.49 -46.44
C GLU A 421 -38.55 15.03 -47.91
N VAL A 422 -39.28 15.71 -48.80
CA VAL A 422 -38.92 15.80 -50.22
C VAL A 422 -39.40 17.13 -50.80
N GLU A 423 -38.48 17.99 -51.25
CA GLU A 423 -38.59 18.76 -52.51
C GLU A 423 -37.28 19.54 -52.73
N ASP A 424 -36.35 18.95 -53.48
CA ASP A 424 -35.37 19.71 -54.29
C ASP A 424 -34.84 18.76 -55.39
N GLU A 425 -35.48 18.83 -56.56
CA GLU A 425 -35.14 18.04 -57.75
C GLU A 425 -34.04 18.73 -58.56
N GLY A 426 -32.82 18.23 -58.43
CA GLY A 426 -31.70 18.55 -59.32
C GLY A 426 -31.02 17.26 -59.78
N GLU A 427 -30.91 17.08 -61.10
CA GLU A 427 -30.29 15.93 -61.78
C GLU A 427 -28.86 15.67 -61.27
N GLY A 428 -28.80 14.76 -60.30
CA GLY A 428 -27.60 14.24 -59.65
C GLY A 428 -27.94 13.30 -58.48
N ALA A 429 -29.20 12.84 -58.42
CA ALA A 429 -29.81 12.23 -57.25
C ALA A 429 -29.13 10.92 -56.85
N GLU A 430 -28.73 10.06 -57.79
CA GLU A 430 -28.05 8.80 -57.44
C GLU A 430 -26.69 9.04 -56.77
N ALA A 431 -25.87 9.96 -57.30
CA ALA A 431 -24.58 10.31 -56.69
C ALA A 431 -24.75 10.97 -55.31
N PHE A 432 -25.84 11.72 -55.09
CA PHE A 432 -26.18 12.33 -53.81
C PHE A 432 -26.64 11.29 -52.78
N TRP A 433 -27.55 10.37 -53.16
CA TRP A 433 -28.02 9.29 -52.29
C TRP A 433 -26.91 8.31 -51.92
N ASP A 434 -25.99 8.02 -52.85
CA ASP A 434 -24.83 7.16 -52.59
C ASP A 434 -23.82 7.83 -51.65
N ARG A 435 -23.60 9.15 -51.79
CA ARG A 435 -22.82 9.95 -50.81
C ARG A 435 -23.50 10.00 -49.44
N ARG A 436 -24.83 10.14 -49.36
CA ARG A 436 -25.59 10.17 -48.09
C ARG A 436 -25.59 8.79 -47.40
N ARG A 437 -25.75 7.68 -48.15
CA ARG A 437 -25.60 6.31 -47.62
C ARG A 437 -24.18 6.03 -47.12
N ARG A 438 -23.15 6.43 -47.86
CA ARG A 438 -21.74 6.29 -47.41
C ARG A 438 -21.47 7.12 -46.15
N ARG A 439 -22.01 8.34 -46.04
CA ARG A 439 -21.92 9.16 -44.81
C ARG A 439 -22.65 8.51 -43.63
N ARG A 440 -23.86 7.98 -43.81
CA ARG A 440 -24.60 7.25 -42.76
C ARG A 440 -23.87 5.98 -42.32
N ARG A 441 -23.30 5.21 -43.27
CA ARG A 441 -22.52 4.00 -42.96
C ARG A 441 -21.22 4.34 -42.23
N ARG A 442 -20.50 5.39 -42.66
CA ARG A 442 -19.30 5.90 -41.96
C ARG A 442 -19.62 6.42 -40.56
N ARG A 443 -20.74 7.13 -40.37
CA ARG A 443 -21.22 7.56 -39.04
C ARG A 443 -21.51 6.37 -38.14
N ARG A 444 -22.24 5.36 -38.63
CA ARG A 444 -22.52 4.14 -37.84
C ARG A 444 -21.24 3.36 -37.49
N ILE A 445 -20.30 3.23 -38.42
CA ILE A 445 -19.00 2.59 -38.16
C ILE A 445 -18.20 3.42 -37.15
N PHE A 446 -18.16 4.74 -37.30
CA PHE A 446 -17.46 5.63 -36.39
C PHE A 446 -18.08 5.61 -34.99
N GLU A 447 -19.41 5.68 -34.89
CA GLU A 447 -20.16 5.54 -33.63
C GLU A 447 -19.91 4.19 -32.97
N ALA A 448 -19.88 3.09 -33.75
CA ALA A 448 -19.55 1.77 -33.23
C ALA A 448 -18.10 1.71 -32.72
N VAL A 449 -17.13 2.21 -33.49
CA VAL A 449 -15.71 2.25 -33.08
C VAL A 449 -15.53 3.12 -31.84
N VAL A 450 -16.17 4.29 -31.77
CA VAL A 450 -16.13 5.16 -30.59
C VAL A 450 -16.74 4.46 -29.37
N LYS A 451 -17.87 3.76 -29.51
CA LYS A 451 -18.46 2.97 -28.42
C LYS A 451 -17.51 1.88 -27.92
N VAL A 452 -16.88 1.14 -28.83
CA VAL A 452 -15.88 0.11 -28.44
C VAL A 452 -14.70 0.74 -27.70
N VAL A 453 -14.15 1.85 -28.21
CA VAL A 453 -13.01 2.51 -27.55
C VAL A 453 -13.38 3.04 -26.16
N VAL A 454 -14.55 3.67 -26.02
CA VAL A 454 -15.04 4.18 -24.73
C VAL A 454 -15.21 3.04 -23.73
N GLN A 455 -15.88 1.95 -24.13
CA GLN A 455 -16.11 0.79 -23.28
C GLN A 455 -14.80 0.14 -22.80
N VAL A 456 -13.79 0.10 -23.67
CA VAL A 456 -12.48 -0.47 -23.32
C VAL A 456 -11.73 0.43 -22.34
N VAL A 457 -11.73 1.75 -22.53
CA VAL A 457 -11.13 2.69 -21.55
C VAL A 457 -11.83 2.61 -20.21
N GLU A 458 -13.17 2.55 -20.19
CA GLU A 458 -13.95 2.35 -18.97
C GLU A 458 -13.55 1.03 -18.27
N THR A 459 -13.34 -0.05 -19.02
CA THR A 459 -12.87 -1.33 -18.47
C THR A 459 -11.49 -1.20 -17.82
N VAL A 460 -10.57 -0.45 -18.42
CA VAL A 460 -9.24 -0.21 -17.81
C VAL A 460 -9.35 0.68 -16.57
N VAL A 461 -10.20 1.71 -16.59
CA VAL A 461 -10.49 2.54 -15.41
C VAL A 461 -11.06 1.69 -14.29
N GLU A 462 -12.01 0.81 -14.57
CA GLU A 462 -12.57 -0.14 -13.59
C GLU A 462 -11.50 -1.09 -13.06
N ALA A 463 -10.62 -1.61 -13.92
CA ALA A 463 -9.51 -2.47 -13.52
C ALA A 463 -8.53 -1.77 -12.56
N VAL A 464 -8.11 -0.54 -12.89
CA VAL A 464 -7.20 0.25 -12.07
C VAL A 464 -7.86 0.65 -10.75
N THR A 465 -9.09 1.15 -10.80
CA THR A 465 -9.81 1.56 -9.59
C THR A 465 -10.14 0.37 -8.69
N ALA A 466 -10.43 -0.81 -9.26
CA ALA A 466 -10.58 -2.04 -8.50
C ALA A 466 -9.26 -2.41 -7.79
N ALA A 467 -8.15 -2.46 -8.52
CA ALA A 467 -6.84 -2.78 -7.94
C ALA A 467 -6.43 -1.81 -6.81
N LEU A 468 -6.77 -0.52 -6.95
CA LEU A 468 -6.47 0.51 -5.95
C LEU A 468 -7.52 0.61 -4.84
N ALA A 469 -8.67 -0.05 -4.95
CA ALA A 469 -9.78 0.12 -4.01
C ALA A 469 -9.46 -0.35 -2.59
N CYS A 470 -8.58 -1.35 -2.47
CA CYS A 470 -8.10 -1.87 -1.19
C CYS A 470 -6.76 -1.24 -0.82
N ALA A 471 -5.94 -0.90 -1.81
CA ALA A 471 -4.59 -0.42 -1.58
C ALA A 471 -4.59 0.82 -0.67
N GLY A 472 -3.83 0.76 0.43
CA GLY A 472 -3.75 1.85 1.39
C GLY A 472 -4.85 1.90 2.44
N GLN A 473 -5.81 0.95 2.46
CA GLN A 473 -6.79 0.87 3.54
C GLN A 473 -6.10 0.45 4.84
N GLY A 474 -6.20 1.32 5.84
CA GLY A 474 -5.75 1.04 7.20
C GLY A 474 -6.74 0.13 7.91
N GLY A 475 -6.22 -0.93 8.52
CA GLY A 475 -6.98 -1.83 9.35
C GLY A 475 -6.22 -2.21 10.61
N ASN A 476 -6.95 -2.76 11.57
CA ASN A 476 -6.40 -3.42 12.74
C ASN A 476 -6.92 -4.85 12.79
N PHE A 477 -6.16 -5.74 13.40
CA PHE A 477 -6.64 -7.08 13.68
C PHE A 477 -6.35 -7.42 15.13
N VAL A 478 -7.30 -8.13 15.73
CA VAL A 478 -7.16 -8.78 17.03
C VAL A 478 -7.65 -10.21 16.83
N SER A 479 -6.78 -11.16 17.11
CA SER A 479 -7.14 -12.57 17.05
C SER A 479 -6.60 -13.27 18.28
N THR A 480 -7.37 -14.18 18.86
CA THR A 480 -6.82 -15.10 19.86
C THR A 480 -6.95 -16.51 19.33
N GLY A 481 -5.84 -17.22 19.25
CA GLY A 481 -5.80 -18.47 18.53
C GLY A 481 -4.48 -19.19 18.67
N TYR A 482 -4.34 -20.26 17.90
CA TYR A 482 -3.11 -21.02 17.83
C TYR A 482 -2.26 -20.44 16.70
N THR A 483 -1.01 -20.12 17.03
CA THR A 483 -0.01 -19.61 16.09
C THR A 483 1.20 -20.51 16.11
N ARG A 484 1.83 -20.68 14.94
CA ARG A 484 3.10 -21.42 14.82
C ARG A 484 3.99 -20.76 13.78
N SER A 485 5.23 -20.49 14.21
CA SER A 485 6.32 -20.15 13.29
C SER A 485 6.95 -21.43 12.72
N LEU A 486 7.24 -21.41 11.43
CA LEU A 486 7.97 -22.43 10.70
C LEU A 486 9.29 -21.78 10.22
N ASN A 487 10.40 -22.30 10.72
CA ASN A 487 11.76 -21.90 10.34
C ASN A 487 12.03 -20.38 10.47
N GLY A 488 11.37 -19.69 11.39
CA GLY A 488 11.54 -18.25 11.66
C GLY A 488 11.15 -17.32 10.51
N ASN A 489 10.54 -17.86 9.46
CA ASN A 489 10.34 -17.13 8.20
C ASN A 489 8.91 -17.22 7.66
N VAL A 490 8.13 -18.15 8.19
CA VAL A 490 6.74 -18.37 7.85
C VAL A 490 5.99 -18.47 9.17
N ALA A 491 4.86 -17.80 9.30
CA ALA A 491 3.96 -18.02 10.42
C ALA A 491 2.55 -18.28 9.90
N TRP A 492 1.91 -19.28 10.49
CA TRP A 492 0.50 -19.54 10.27
C TRP A 492 -0.23 -19.44 11.60
N SER A 493 -1.43 -18.89 11.55
CA SER A 493 -2.29 -18.69 12.70
C SER A 493 -3.70 -19.08 12.34
N ILE A 494 -4.39 -19.71 13.29
CA ILE A 494 -5.84 -19.89 13.24
C ILE A 494 -6.37 -19.37 14.56
N GLY A 495 -7.26 -18.40 14.51
CA GLY A 495 -7.80 -17.79 15.70
C GLY A 495 -9.25 -17.43 15.59
N LEU A 496 -9.85 -17.30 16.76
CA LEU A 496 -11.21 -16.88 16.95
C LEU A 496 -11.18 -15.44 17.44
N ALA A 497 -11.99 -14.61 16.80
CA ALA A 497 -12.28 -13.26 17.24
C ALA A 497 -13.78 -13.13 17.45
N GLY A 498 -14.19 -12.23 18.34
CA GLY A 498 -15.58 -12.09 18.71
C GLY A 498 -15.89 -10.75 19.33
N GLY A 499 -17.17 -10.37 19.32
CA GLY A 499 -17.65 -9.17 20.01
C GLY A 499 -17.52 -9.19 21.54
N SER A 500 -17.09 -10.32 22.12
CA SER A 500 -16.83 -10.54 23.55
C SER A 500 -15.45 -11.17 23.71
N SER A 501 -14.67 -10.72 24.70
CA SER A 501 -13.40 -11.37 25.07
C SER A 501 -13.60 -12.81 25.56
N ASP A 502 -14.80 -13.12 26.04
CA ASP A 502 -15.20 -14.42 26.59
C ASP A 502 -15.97 -15.27 25.56
N ILE A 503 -15.88 -14.98 24.25
CA ILE A 503 -16.75 -15.61 23.23
C ILE A 503 -16.79 -17.14 23.29
N MET A 504 -15.67 -17.82 23.56
CA MET A 504 -15.65 -19.28 23.70
C MET A 504 -16.33 -19.76 24.98
N LYS A 505 -16.19 -19.03 26.08
CA LYS A 505 -16.91 -19.33 27.32
C LYS A 505 -18.41 -19.12 27.13
N ASP A 506 -18.80 -18.06 26.41
CA ASP A 506 -20.20 -17.80 26.04
C ASP A 506 -20.75 -18.98 25.23
N ILE A 507 -20.04 -19.39 24.16
CA ILE A 507 -20.42 -20.53 23.31
C ILE A 507 -20.50 -21.83 24.11
N LEU A 508 -19.51 -22.13 24.95
CA LEU A 508 -19.48 -23.34 25.78
C LEU A 508 -20.59 -23.36 26.84
N ASN A 509 -21.03 -22.19 27.30
CA ASN A 509 -22.16 -22.03 28.21
C ASN A 509 -23.53 -22.02 27.49
N GLY A 510 -23.55 -22.26 26.17
CA GLY A 510 -24.76 -22.22 25.35
C GLY A 510 -25.31 -20.81 25.12
N GLN A 511 -24.51 -19.78 25.42
CA GLN A 511 -24.83 -18.38 25.12
C GLN A 511 -24.31 -18.08 23.71
N GLY A 512 -25.21 -17.73 22.80
CA GLY A 512 -24.79 -17.29 21.46
C GLY A 512 -23.96 -16.01 21.55
N PRO A 513 -23.00 -15.77 20.63
CA PRO A 513 -22.23 -14.54 20.63
C PRO A 513 -23.18 -13.34 20.50
N LEU A 514 -23.08 -12.37 21.41
CA LEU A 514 -24.01 -11.24 21.51
C LEU A 514 -23.92 -10.26 20.32
N GLY A 515 -22.87 -10.33 19.51
CA GLY A 515 -22.67 -9.46 18.35
C GLY A 515 -22.24 -10.22 17.10
N TRP A 516 -20.98 -10.64 17.08
CA TRP A 516 -20.37 -11.32 15.94
C TRP A 516 -19.37 -12.37 16.41
N ILE A 517 -19.15 -13.37 15.57
CA ILE A 517 -18.07 -14.35 15.68
C ILE A 517 -17.29 -14.32 14.37
N SER A 518 -15.96 -14.33 14.46
CA SER A 518 -15.09 -14.50 13.31
C SER A 518 -14.10 -15.64 13.54
N LEU A 519 -13.99 -16.53 12.57
CA LEU A 519 -12.90 -17.50 12.49
C LEU A 519 -11.90 -16.98 11.47
N GLY A 520 -10.72 -16.58 11.94
CA GLY A 520 -9.61 -16.12 11.13
C GLY A 520 -8.57 -17.21 10.92
N ALA A 521 -8.04 -17.29 9.71
CA ALA A 521 -6.79 -17.97 9.42
C ALA A 521 -5.85 -16.98 8.74
N GLY A 522 -4.64 -16.87 9.26
CA GLY A 522 -3.60 -16.01 8.71
C GLY A 522 -2.40 -16.84 8.30
N PHE A 523 -1.86 -16.54 7.13
CA PHE A 523 -0.56 -16.99 6.68
C PHE A 523 0.31 -15.78 6.45
N SER A 524 1.58 -15.86 6.83
CA SER A 524 2.51 -14.75 6.69
C SER A 524 3.89 -15.24 6.33
N VAL A 525 4.55 -14.45 5.48
CA VAL A 525 5.92 -14.64 5.05
C VAL A 525 6.70 -13.39 5.40
N GLY A 526 7.79 -13.58 6.12
CA GLY A 526 8.63 -12.48 6.57
C GLY A 526 9.46 -12.93 7.74
N SER A 527 9.94 -11.99 8.54
CA SER A 527 10.67 -12.34 9.75
C SER A 527 9.67 -12.70 10.85
N THR A 528 9.76 -13.92 11.38
CA THR A 528 8.82 -14.44 12.37
C THR A 528 9.53 -15.08 13.55
N THR A 529 8.93 -14.90 14.72
CA THR A 529 9.31 -15.53 15.99
C THR A 529 8.02 -16.02 16.67
N ASP A 530 8.15 -16.71 17.80
CA ASP A 530 6.97 -17.08 18.59
C ASP A 530 6.21 -15.86 19.14
N VAL A 531 6.90 -14.73 19.29
CA VAL A 531 6.38 -13.52 19.94
C VAL A 531 5.97 -12.42 18.96
N TRP A 532 6.30 -12.58 17.68
CA TRP A 532 6.17 -11.52 16.70
C TRP A 532 6.24 -12.05 15.28
N TRP A 533 5.61 -11.34 14.35
CA TRP A 533 5.95 -11.44 12.94
C TRP A 533 5.81 -10.10 12.23
N ALA A 534 6.67 -9.87 11.24
CA ALA A 534 6.53 -8.80 10.26
C ALA A 534 6.77 -9.34 8.85
N GLY A 535 5.90 -8.99 7.93
CA GLY A 535 5.98 -9.53 6.58
C GLY A 535 4.81 -9.18 5.69
N ALA A 536 4.78 -9.82 4.54
CA ALA A 536 3.59 -9.92 3.72
C ALA A 536 2.69 -11.02 4.31
N GLY A 537 1.45 -10.66 4.61
CA GLY A 537 0.46 -11.56 5.20
C GLY A 537 -0.77 -11.69 4.31
N PHE A 538 -1.27 -12.91 4.20
CA PHE A 538 -2.60 -13.22 3.74
C PHE A 538 -3.45 -13.63 4.95
N GLY A 539 -4.47 -12.83 5.26
CA GLY A 539 -5.45 -13.13 6.30
C GLY A 539 -6.80 -13.40 5.66
N GLY A 540 -7.44 -14.51 6.01
CA GLY A 540 -8.83 -14.77 5.73
C GLY A 540 -9.64 -14.83 7.02
N SER A 541 -10.84 -14.29 7.06
CA SER A 541 -11.73 -14.44 8.20
C SER A 541 -13.17 -14.65 7.75
N ILE A 542 -13.89 -15.55 8.42
CA ILE A 542 -15.32 -15.73 8.22
C ILE A 542 -16.03 -15.12 9.42
N GLY A 543 -16.59 -13.92 9.23
CA GLY A 543 -17.39 -13.20 10.21
C GLY A 543 -18.88 -13.45 10.02
N CYS A 544 -19.59 -13.83 11.08
CA CYS A 544 -21.04 -13.95 11.09
C CYS A 544 -21.65 -13.03 12.15
N ASN A 545 -22.61 -12.20 11.72
CA ASN A 545 -23.36 -11.33 12.62
C ASN A 545 -24.57 -12.08 13.20
N ALA A 546 -24.68 -12.10 14.52
CA ALA A 546 -25.79 -12.71 15.23
C ALA A 546 -27.09 -11.92 14.98
N ARG A 547 -28.19 -12.66 14.81
CA ARG A 547 -29.49 -12.09 14.51
C ARG A 547 -30.13 -11.51 15.77
N TYR A 548 -30.18 -10.18 15.90
CA TYR A 548 -31.01 -9.52 16.91
C TYR A 548 -32.17 -8.76 16.27
N GLY A 549 -33.38 -9.29 16.45
CA GLY A 549 -34.60 -8.64 16.03
C GLY A 549 -35.82 -9.32 16.65
N TRP A 550 -36.24 -8.86 17.82
CA TRP A 550 -37.48 -9.30 18.48
C TRP A 550 -38.75 -8.93 17.66
N ARG A 551 -38.59 -8.23 16.53
CA ARG A 551 -39.68 -7.85 15.59
C ARG A 551 -39.39 -8.09 14.10
N GLY A 552 -38.57 -9.10 13.79
CA GLY A 552 -38.58 -9.75 12.47
C GLY A 552 -37.79 -9.09 11.33
N LYS A 553 -37.19 -9.97 10.53
CA LYS A 553 -36.71 -9.83 9.14
C LYS A 553 -35.32 -9.26 8.81
N SER A 554 -34.38 -9.05 9.72
CA SER A 554 -32.95 -9.09 9.32
C SER A 554 -32.50 -10.55 9.21
N ARG A 555 -32.05 -10.96 8.01
CA ARG A 555 -31.30 -12.21 7.83
C ARG A 555 -29.91 -11.96 8.42
N GLY A 556 -29.40 -12.86 9.28
CA GLY A 556 -27.99 -12.79 9.68
C GLY A 556 -27.12 -12.85 8.44
N SER A 557 -26.07 -12.04 8.39
CA SER A 557 -25.10 -12.03 7.29
C SER A 557 -23.82 -12.71 7.76
N CYS A 558 -23.25 -13.55 6.89
CA CYS A 558 -21.91 -14.09 7.06
C CYS A 558 -21.04 -13.62 5.89
N THR A 559 -19.94 -12.96 6.19
CA THR A 559 -18.96 -12.52 5.19
C THR A 559 -17.66 -13.29 5.40
N MET A 560 -17.07 -13.75 4.31
CA MET A 560 -15.70 -14.24 4.27
C MET A 560 -14.84 -13.15 3.67
N ASP A 561 -13.97 -12.58 4.47
CA ASP A 561 -13.05 -11.51 4.07
C ASP A 561 -11.65 -12.11 3.89
N LEU A 562 -10.98 -11.81 2.79
CA LEU A 562 -9.58 -12.12 2.53
C LEU A 562 -8.83 -10.80 2.37
N THR A 563 -7.66 -10.67 2.97
CA THR A 563 -6.85 -9.46 2.88
C THR A 563 -5.39 -9.86 2.68
N VAL A 564 -4.76 -9.31 1.65
CA VAL A 564 -3.31 -9.30 1.50
C VAL A 564 -2.83 -7.94 2.00
N SER A 565 -1.93 -7.97 2.97
CA SER A 565 -1.39 -6.74 3.55
C SER A 565 0.09 -6.93 3.89
N THR A 566 0.80 -5.81 3.93
CA THR A 566 2.01 -5.77 4.73
C THR A 566 1.58 -5.44 6.15
N LEU A 567 1.96 -6.31 7.06
CA LEU A 567 1.58 -6.14 8.44
C LEU A 567 2.70 -6.58 9.35
N ALA A 568 2.63 -6.07 10.56
CA ALA A 568 3.46 -6.57 11.61
C ALA A 568 2.72 -6.54 12.94
N CYS A 569 2.86 -7.62 13.70
CA CYS A 569 2.09 -7.80 14.91
C CYS A 569 2.89 -8.49 16.00
N GLY A 570 2.47 -8.23 17.24
CA GLY A 570 2.91 -8.98 18.41
C GLY A 570 2.02 -10.21 18.60
N ASN A 571 2.61 -11.29 19.08
CA ASN A 571 1.94 -12.49 19.58
C ASN A 571 2.27 -12.63 21.06
N VAL A 572 1.25 -12.60 21.92
CA VAL A 572 1.40 -12.82 23.36
C VAL A 572 0.78 -14.17 23.70
N PRO A 573 1.56 -15.18 24.14
CA PRO A 573 1.03 -16.43 24.62
C PRO A 573 0.01 -16.19 25.70
N THR A 574 -1.13 -16.83 25.56
CA THR A 574 -2.23 -16.66 26.49
C THR A 574 -2.78 -18.01 26.88
N SER A 575 -3.39 -18.06 28.06
CA SER A 575 -4.24 -19.17 28.50
C SER A 575 -5.72 -18.80 28.39
N SER A 576 -6.05 -17.89 27.47
CA SER A 576 -7.41 -17.41 27.22
C SER A 576 -8.38 -18.57 26.99
N SER A 577 -9.63 -18.41 27.43
CA SER A 577 -10.72 -19.34 27.10
C SER A 577 -10.95 -19.48 25.60
N ALA A 578 -10.45 -18.55 24.78
CA ALA A 578 -10.44 -18.68 23.33
C ALA A 578 -9.60 -19.88 22.82
N CYS A 579 -8.77 -20.50 23.66
CA CYS A 579 -7.95 -21.67 23.34
C CYS A 579 -8.42 -22.92 24.11
N PRO A 580 -9.41 -23.66 23.57
CA PRO A 580 -10.05 -24.76 24.29
C PRO A 580 -9.13 -25.97 24.56
N PHE A 581 -8.01 -26.08 23.87
CA PHE A 581 -7.04 -27.16 24.00
C PHE A 581 -5.84 -26.77 24.88
N GLY A 582 -5.94 -25.66 25.61
CA GLY A 582 -4.89 -25.15 26.47
C GLY A 582 -3.84 -24.34 25.72
N ARG A 583 -2.69 -24.10 26.39
CA ARG A 583 -1.64 -23.24 25.86
C ARG A 583 -0.97 -23.80 24.60
N ASN A 584 -0.86 -25.12 24.48
CA ASN A 584 -0.18 -25.77 23.36
C ASN A 584 -1.09 -26.81 22.73
N PHE A 585 -1.25 -26.74 21.40
CA PHE A 585 -2.06 -27.70 20.64
C PHE A 585 -1.40 -27.99 19.30
N ALA A 586 -1.16 -29.27 18.98
CA ALA A 586 -0.56 -29.70 17.70
C ALA A 586 0.77 -28.98 17.34
N GLY A 587 1.59 -28.66 18.35
CA GLY A 587 2.84 -27.92 18.16
C GLY A 587 2.66 -26.42 17.86
N MET A 588 1.46 -25.90 18.07
CA MET A 588 1.14 -24.46 18.02
C MET A 588 0.96 -23.91 19.42
N THR A 589 1.26 -22.63 19.59
CA THR A 589 1.09 -21.91 20.85
C THR A 589 -0.15 -21.04 20.77
N CYS A 590 -1.04 -21.18 21.76
CA CYS A 590 -2.15 -20.25 21.96
C CYS A 590 -1.60 -18.86 22.27
N SER A 591 -1.92 -17.89 21.42
CA SER A 591 -1.48 -16.51 21.53
C SER A 591 -2.63 -15.55 21.20
N SER A 592 -2.63 -14.41 21.87
CA SER A 592 -3.37 -13.24 21.44
C SER A 592 -2.46 -12.42 20.53
N SER A 593 -2.88 -12.23 19.29
CA SER A 593 -2.17 -11.43 18.30
C SER A 593 -2.94 -10.15 18.02
N GLY A 594 -2.19 -9.05 17.91
CA GLY A 594 -2.75 -7.73 17.70
C GLY A 594 -1.78 -6.84 16.94
N GLY A 595 -2.30 -6.07 15.99
CA GLY A 595 -1.51 -5.13 15.22
C GLY A 595 -2.34 -4.34 14.21
N TYR A 596 -1.64 -3.44 13.52
CA TYR A 596 -2.18 -2.63 12.44
C TYR A 596 -1.61 -3.08 11.11
N PHE A 597 -2.37 -2.88 10.05
CA PHE A 597 -1.96 -3.22 8.71
C PHE A 597 -2.41 -2.15 7.72
N VAL A 598 -1.69 -2.09 6.60
CA VAL A 598 -2.11 -1.34 5.42
C VAL A 598 -2.33 -2.36 4.33
N SER A 599 -3.58 -2.52 3.89
CA SER A 599 -3.90 -3.53 2.89
C SER A 599 -3.43 -3.13 1.50
N ILE A 600 -3.16 -4.17 0.72
CA ILE A 600 -2.71 -4.10 -0.66
C ILE A 600 -3.79 -4.69 -1.56
N MET A 601 -4.38 -5.82 -1.15
CA MET A 601 -5.56 -6.41 -1.79
C MET A 601 -6.58 -6.85 -0.75
N CYS A 602 -7.85 -6.84 -1.14
CA CYS A 602 -8.92 -7.29 -0.28
C CYS A 602 -10.05 -7.94 -1.09
N CYS A 603 -10.61 -9.00 -0.54
CA CYS A 603 -11.75 -9.71 -1.08
C CYS A 603 -12.80 -9.85 0.01
N SER A 604 -14.07 -9.63 -0.30
CA SER A 604 -15.17 -9.97 0.59
C SER A 604 -16.18 -10.82 -0.14
N PHE A 605 -16.58 -11.95 0.45
CA PHE A 605 -17.56 -12.88 -0.06
C PHE A 605 -18.74 -12.93 0.91
N ASP A 606 -19.92 -12.51 0.47
CA ASP A 606 -21.14 -12.69 1.23
C ASP A 606 -21.64 -14.13 1.04
N LEU A 607 -21.45 -14.95 2.08
CA LEU A 607 -21.81 -16.35 2.09
C LEU A 607 -23.32 -16.58 2.05
N THR A 608 -24.13 -15.54 2.26
CA THR A 608 -25.60 -15.65 2.30
C THR A 608 -26.25 -15.49 0.94
N ASN A 609 -25.68 -14.66 0.07
CA ASN A 609 -26.19 -14.43 -1.28
C ASN A 609 -25.21 -14.87 -2.39
N GLY A 610 -24.01 -15.32 -2.02
CA GLY A 610 -22.96 -15.74 -2.96
C GLY A 610 -22.28 -14.58 -3.69
N GLY A 611 -22.56 -13.33 -3.30
CA GLY A 611 -21.93 -12.15 -3.86
C GLY A 611 -20.47 -12.05 -3.42
N ASN A 612 -19.61 -11.52 -4.28
CA ASN A 612 -18.22 -11.28 -3.95
C ASN A 612 -17.72 -9.93 -4.46
N THR A 613 -16.72 -9.40 -3.79
CA THR A 613 -16.01 -8.18 -4.15
C THR A 613 -14.53 -8.43 -3.90
N CYS A 614 -13.86 -9.02 -4.89
CA CYS A 614 -12.40 -9.18 -4.90
C CYS A 614 -11.78 -7.99 -5.62
N ARG A 615 -10.79 -7.34 -5.01
CA ARG A 615 -10.22 -6.08 -5.48
C ARG A 615 -8.71 -6.04 -5.26
#